data_AF-A0A951EHQ2-F1
#
_entry.id   AF-A0A951EHQ2-F1
#
_cell.length_a   1.000
_cell.length_b   1.000
_cell.length_c   1.000
_cell.angle_alpha   90.00
_cell.angle_beta   90.00
_cell.angle_gamma   90.00
#
_symmetry.space_group_name_H-M   'P 1'
#
loop_
_entity.id
_entity.type
_entity.pdbx_description
1 polymer ?
#
loop_
_entity_poly.entity_id
_entity_poly.type
_entity_poly.pdbx_seq_one_letter_code
_entity_poly.pdbx_strand_id
1 'polypeptide(L)'
;MGKTHLATALGHIALRRRHSVPMARADKLFKRLKAARLDNTVEAEMRRLAHVQLLILDDFALQPLDTTQTTDFYELIVERHRKTATVITSNRAPDEWLAMMADSLLAQSAIDRLVSSAHELIIEGDSYQRRQKPTHPTRTNTTTGVSVDQQNGDHHAH
;
A
#
# COMPACT_ATOMS: atom_id res chain seq x y z
N MET A 1 3.73 6.48 8.05
CA MET A 1 3.40 5.20 7.38
C MET A 1 4.62 4.36 7.07
N GLY A 2 4.84 3.29 7.84
CA GLY A 2 5.97 2.35 7.73
C GLY A 2 5.57 0.89 7.48
N LYS A 3 4.38 0.63 6.91
CA LYS A 3 3.84 -0.72 6.69
C LYS A 3 4.74 -1.57 5.78
N THR A 4 5.11 -1.04 4.62
CA THR A 4 6.07 -1.69 3.72
C THR A 4 7.42 -1.93 4.39
N HIS A 5 7.90 -0.97 5.19
CA HIS A 5 9.15 -1.13 5.92
C HIS A 5 9.08 -2.27 6.95
N LEU A 6 7.99 -2.36 7.70
CA LEU A 6 7.75 -3.45 8.65
C LEU A 6 7.65 -4.80 7.94
N ALA A 7 6.87 -4.89 6.86
CA ALA A 7 6.76 -6.11 6.05
C ALA A 7 8.12 -6.53 5.49
N THR A 8 8.91 -5.57 5.00
CA THR A 8 10.28 -5.81 4.51
C THR A 8 11.20 -6.29 5.62
N ALA A 9 11.14 -5.69 6.82
CA ALA A 9 11.94 -6.11 7.97
C ALA A 9 11.60 -7.53 8.41
N LEU A 10 10.30 -7.88 8.46
CA LEU A 10 9.84 -9.25 8.73
C LEU A 10 10.34 -10.23 7.67
N GLY A 11 10.21 -9.87 6.39
CA GLY A 11 10.72 -10.66 5.28
C GLY A 11 12.22 -10.89 5.36
N HIS A 12 12.99 -9.86 5.69
CA HIS A 12 14.43 -9.94 5.87
C HIS A 12 14.83 -10.87 7.04
N ILE A 13 14.09 -10.83 8.16
CA ILE A 13 14.28 -11.77 9.27
C ILE A 13 14.01 -13.21 8.82
N ALA A 14 12.95 -13.45 8.06
CA ALA A 14 12.61 -14.77 7.53
C ALA A 14 13.67 -15.29 6.53
N LEU A 15 14.18 -14.42 5.64
CA LEU A 15 15.29 -14.75 4.73
C LEU A 15 16.55 -15.17 5.50
N ARG A 16 16.90 -14.47 6.59
CA ARG A 16 18.04 -14.85 7.45
C ARG A 16 17.87 -16.23 8.10
N ARG A 17 16.63 -16.70 8.26
CA ARG A 17 16.30 -18.05 8.72
C ARG A 17 16.18 -19.06 7.57
N ARG A 18 16.66 -18.69 6.37
CA ARG A 18 16.62 -19.49 5.14
C ARG A 18 15.21 -19.83 4.67
N HIS A 19 14.24 -18.97 4.97
CA HIS A 19 12.91 -19.12 4.39
C HIS A 19 12.83 -18.55 2.97
N SER A 20 12.00 -19.14 2.12
CA SER A 20 11.63 -18.55 0.83
C SER A 20 10.61 -17.43 1.04
N VAL A 21 10.95 -16.21 0.62
CA VAL A 21 10.16 -14.99 0.87
C VAL A 21 9.93 -14.15 -0.39
N PRO A 22 9.06 -14.57 -1.33
CA PRO A 22 8.63 -13.69 -2.40
C PRO A 22 7.89 -12.47 -1.84
N MET A 23 8.31 -11.29 -2.29
CA MET A 23 7.64 -10.02 -2.01
C MET A 23 7.33 -9.33 -3.33
N ALA A 24 6.10 -8.84 -3.47
CA ALA A 24 5.69 -8.04 -4.61
C ALA A 24 4.59 -7.06 -4.20
N ARG A 25 4.49 -5.93 -4.90
CA ARG A 25 3.26 -5.14 -4.87
C ARG A 25 2.13 -5.95 -5.50
N ALA A 26 0.93 -5.83 -4.93
CA ALA A 26 -0.26 -6.55 -5.37
C ALA A 26 -0.56 -6.33 -6.86
N ASP A 27 -0.53 -5.07 -7.33
CA ASP A 27 -0.75 -4.71 -8.74
C ASP A 27 0.23 -5.41 -9.70
N LYS A 28 1.52 -5.48 -9.32
CA LYS A 28 2.56 -6.16 -10.10
C LYS A 28 2.38 -7.67 -10.09
N LEU A 29 1.99 -8.25 -8.96
CA LEU A 29 1.70 -9.68 -8.84
C LEU A 29 0.55 -10.08 -9.77
N PHE A 30 -0.57 -9.35 -9.72
CA PHE A 30 -1.72 -9.62 -10.59
C PHE A 30 -1.41 -9.39 -12.07
N LYS A 31 -0.63 -8.35 -12.41
CA LYS A 31 -0.17 -8.15 -13.79
C LYS A 31 0.69 -9.33 -14.27
N ARG A 32 1.53 -9.88 -13.40
CA ARG A 32 2.34 -11.07 -13.71
C ARG A 32 1.49 -12.33 -13.87
N LEU A 33 0.47 -12.54 -13.03
CA LEU A 33 -0.46 -13.67 -13.19
C LEU A 33 -1.25 -13.57 -14.49
N LYS A 34 -1.69 -12.36 -14.87
CA LYS A 34 -2.31 -12.11 -16.18
C LYS A 34 -1.37 -12.45 -17.34
N ALA A 35 -0.10 -12.05 -17.27
CA ALA A 35 0.89 -12.39 -18.29
C ALA A 35 1.16 -13.91 -18.34
N ALA A 36 1.33 -14.56 -17.18
CA ALA A 36 1.53 -15.99 -17.08
C ALA A 36 0.36 -16.79 -17.68
N ARG A 37 -0.85 -16.22 -17.67
CA ARG A 37 -2.04 -16.83 -18.30
C ARG A 37 -1.96 -16.82 -19.82
N LEU A 38 -1.36 -15.79 -20.43
CA LEU A 38 -1.14 -15.72 -21.88
C LEU A 38 -0.10 -16.74 -22.35
N ASP A 39 0.89 -17.02 -21.49
CA ASP A 39 1.98 -17.96 -21.79
C ASP A 39 1.73 -19.37 -21.22
N ASN A 40 0.51 -19.67 -20.74
CA ASN A 40 0.10 -20.95 -20.13
C ASN A 40 0.96 -21.42 -18.92
N THR A 41 1.54 -20.48 -18.17
CA THR A 41 2.39 -20.76 -16.99
C THR A 41 1.74 -20.37 -15.65
N VAL A 42 0.51 -19.86 -15.68
CA VAL A 42 -0.19 -19.34 -14.50
C VAL A 42 -0.37 -20.36 -13.38
N GLU A 43 -0.68 -21.62 -13.71
CA GLU A 43 -0.82 -22.68 -12.70
C GLU A 43 0.49 -22.94 -11.96
N ALA A 44 1.62 -22.93 -12.68
CA ALA A 44 2.94 -23.11 -12.09
C ALA A 44 3.29 -21.94 -11.16
N GLU A 45 2.96 -20.71 -11.56
CA GLU A 45 3.20 -19.51 -10.76
C GLU A 45 2.30 -19.48 -9.51
N MET A 46 1.01 -19.81 -9.64
CA MET A 46 0.08 -19.93 -8.52
C MET A 46 0.55 -20.97 -7.52
N ARG A 47 0.92 -22.17 -7.99
CA ARG A 47 1.48 -23.24 -7.15
C ARG A 47 2.73 -22.77 -6.42
N ARG A 48 3.65 -22.09 -7.11
CA ARG A 48 4.86 -21.53 -6.49
C ARG A 48 4.50 -20.55 -5.38
N LEU A 49 3.60 -19.60 -5.66
CA LEU A 49 3.14 -18.60 -4.70
C LEU A 49 2.36 -19.20 -3.52
N ALA A 50 1.66 -20.31 -3.69
CA ALA A 50 0.94 -20.97 -2.60
C ALA A 50 1.86 -21.72 -1.62
N HIS A 51 3.00 -22.24 -2.10
CA HIS A 51 3.86 -23.12 -1.32
C HIS A 51 5.09 -22.41 -0.71
N VAL A 52 5.38 -21.16 -1.07
CA VAL A 52 6.43 -20.38 -0.39
C VAL A 52 6.09 -20.16 1.08
N GLN A 53 7.11 -20.21 1.93
CA GLN A 53 6.94 -20.18 3.39
C GLN A 53 6.40 -18.84 3.88
N LEU A 54 6.85 -17.73 3.29
CA LEU A 54 6.30 -16.41 3.53
C LEU A 54 6.03 -15.71 2.19
N LEU A 55 4.79 -15.26 1.98
CA LEU A 55 4.43 -14.40 0.86
C LEU A 55 4.11 -13.00 1.39
N ILE A 56 4.70 -11.97 0.77
CA ILE A 56 4.41 -10.58 1.11
C ILE A 56 3.71 -9.91 -0.08
N LEU A 57 2.46 -9.48 0.14
CA LEU A 57 1.68 -8.69 -0.79
C LEU A 57 1.61 -7.24 -0.29
N ASP A 58 2.33 -6.35 -0.97
CA ASP A 58 2.41 -4.95 -0.60
C ASP A 58 1.38 -4.10 -1.36
N ASP A 59 0.88 -3.02 -0.75
CA ASP A 59 -0.08 -2.09 -1.35
C ASP A 59 -1.38 -2.75 -1.87
N PHE A 60 -1.95 -3.69 -1.12
CA PHE A 60 -3.18 -4.38 -1.51
C PHE A 60 -4.40 -3.45 -1.54
N ALA A 61 -5.29 -3.70 -2.50
CA ALA A 61 -6.54 -2.95 -2.72
C ALA A 61 -6.37 -1.43 -2.90
N LEU A 62 -5.21 -0.99 -3.41
CA LEU A 62 -5.01 0.42 -3.80
C LEU A 62 -5.86 0.82 -5.02
N GLN A 63 -6.14 -0.14 -5.90
CA GLN A 63 -7.04 -0.03 -7.05
C GLN A 63 -8.07 -1.17 -7.01
N PRO A 64 -9.24 -1.01 -7.65
CA PRO A 64 -10.21 -2.09 -7.75
C PRO A 64 -9.62 -3.31 -8.47
N LEU A 65 -9.90 -4.49 -7.93
CA LEU A 65 -9.53 -5.76 -8.53
C LEU A 65 -10.64 -6.16 -9.52
N ASP A 66 -10.24 -6.56 -10.73
CA ASP A 66 -11.16 -7.17 -11.67
C ASP A 66 -11.57 -8.60 -11.22
N THR A 67 -12.47 -9.23 -11.96
CA THR A 67 -12.95 -10.59 -11.66
C THR A 67 -11.81 -11.61 -11.63
N THR A 68 -10.88 -11.56 -12.59
CA THR A 68 -9.74 -12.49 -12.63
C THR A 68 -8.83 -12.29 -11.43
N GLN A 69 -8.52 -11.04 -11.08
CA GLN A 69 -7.68 -10.71 -9.93
C GLN A 69 -8.33 -11.11 -8.60
N THR A 70 -9.65 -10.96 -8.51
CA THR A 70 -10.44 -11.41 -7.35
C THR A 70 -10.35 -12.92 -7.19
N THR A 71 -10.53 -13.67 -8.29
CA THR A 71 -10.37 -15.13 -8.30
C THR A 71 -8.95 -15.55 -7.95
N ASP A 72 -7.93 -14.97 -8.59
CA ASP A 72 -6.52 -15.26 -8.32
C ASP A 72 -6.17 -15.03 -6.83
N PHE A 73 -6.66 -13.93 -6.25
CA PHE A 73 -6.47 -13.66 -4.83
C PHE A 73 -7.17 -14.69 -3.95
N TYR A 74 -8.44 -15.00 -4.24
CA TYR A 74 -9.20 -15.99 -3.48
C TYR A 74 -8.52 -17.36 -3.49
N GLU A 75 -8.13 -17.86 -4.66
CA GLU A 75 -7.42 -19.14 -4.80
C GLU A 75 -6.13 -19.15 -3.98
N LEU A 76 -5.33 -18.08 -4.08
CA LEU A 76 -4.09 -17.95 -3.33
C LEU A 76 -4.32 -17.95 -1.81
N ILE A 77 -5.35 -17.25 -1.32
CA ILE A 77 -5.69 -17.24 0.10
C ILE A 77 -6.17 -18.60 0.57
N VAL A 78 -7.04 -19.27 -0.20
CA VAL A 78 -7.55 -20.60 0.14
C VAL A 78 -6.42 -21.62 0.22
N GLU A 79 -5.50 -21.62 -0.75
CA GLU A 79 -4.39 -22.57 -0.76
C GLU A 79 -3.42 -22.34 0.41
N ARG A 80 -3.17 -21.08 0.77
CA ARG A 80 -2.22 -20.69 1.83
C ARG A 80 -2.78 -20.76 3.24
N HIS A 81 -4.10 -20.66 3.39
CA HIS A 81 -4.78 -20.60 4.69
C HIS A 81 -4.36 -21.76 5.61
N ARG A 82 -3.81 -21.42 6.78
CA ARG A 82 -3.27 -22.35 7.80
C ARG A 82 -2.15 -23.29 7.31
N LYS A 83 -1.53 -23.02 6.16
CA LYS A 83 -0.40 -23.81 5.62
C LYS A 83 0.90 -23.02 5.57
N THR A 84 0.84 -21.78 5.09
CA THR A 84 2.01 -20.92 4.90
C THR A 84 1.68 -19.47 5.30
N ALA A 85 2.70 -18.68 5.66
CA ALA A 85 2.47 -17.34 6.22
C ALA A 85 2.26 -16.30 5.11
N THR A 86 1.27 -15.43 5.26
CA THR A 86 1.03 -14.32 4.32
C THR A 86 1.04 -13.01 5.08
N VAL A 87 1.81 -12.04 4.58
CA VAL A 87 1.77 -10.65 5.06
C VAL A 87 1.15 -9.81 3.96
N ILE A 88 0.10 -9.08 4.32
CA ILE A 88 -0.56 -8.13 3.42
C ILE A 88 -0.41 -6.74 4.03
N THR A 89 0.00 -5.76 3.23
CA THR A 89 -0.06 -4.35 3.61
C THR A 89 -1.17 -3.67 2.81
N SER A 90 -1.92 -2.79 3.45
CA SER A 90 -2.92 -1.96 2.77
C SER A 90 -3.08 -0.59 3.43
N ASN A 91 -3.60 0.36 2.66
CA ASN A 91 -4.09 1.65 3.15
C ASN A 91 -5.59 1.63 3.46
N ARG A 92 -6.24 0.49 3.27
CA ARG A 92 -7.66 0.25 3.50
C ARG A 92 -7.84 -0.82 4.57
N ALA A 93 -8.90 -0.70 5.35
CA ALA A 93 -9.32 -1.74 6.27
C ALA A 93 -9.91 -2.95 5.52
N PRO A 94 -9.94 -4.16 6.13
CA PRO A 94 -10.42 -5.37 5.45
C PRO A 94 -11.86 -5.26 4.91
N ASP A 95 -12.76 -4.56 5.62
CA ASP A 95 -14.13 -4.30 5.19
C ASP A 95 -14.19 -3.45 3.90
N GLU A 96 -13.28 -2.48 3.75
CA GLU A 96 -13.15 -1.71 2.51
C GLU A 96 -12.65 -2.57 1.33
N TRP A 97 -11.90 -3.66 1.57
CA TRP A 97 -11.41 -4.52 0.49
C TRP A 97 -12.56 -5.22 -0.23
N LEU A 98 -13.66 -5.54 0.46
CA LEU A 98 -14.87 -6.11 -0.15
C LEU A 98 -15.40 -5.24 -1.28
N ALA A 99 -15.44 -3.92 -1.06
CA ALA A 99 -15.90 -2.96 -2.07
C ALA A 99 -14.91 -2.80 -3.24
N MET A 100 -13.66 -3.21 -3.05
CA MET A 100 -12.61 -3.14 -4.06
C MET A 100 -12.53 -4.40 -4.93
N MET A 101 -13.22 -5.48 -4.58
CA MET A 101 -13.17 -6.77 -5.28
C MET A 101 -14.45 -6.98 -6.09
N ALA A 102 -14.32 -7.52 -7.30
CA ALA A 102 -15.44 -7.63 -8.24
C ALA A 102 -16.49 -8.67 -7.84
N ASP A 103 -16.06 -9.79 -7.23
CA ASP A 103 -16.93 -10.85 -6.74
C ASP A 103 -16.99 -10.81 -5.22
N SER A 104 -18.13 -10.39 -4.67
CA SER A 104 -18.34 -10.21 -3.24
C SER A 104 -18.33 -11.53 -2.46
N LEU A 105 -18.75 -12.64 -3.08
CA LEU A 105 -18.76 -13.94 -2.44
C LEU A 105 -17.33 -14.47 -2.25
N LEU A 106 -16.52 -14.39 -3.31
CA LEU A 106 -15.10 -14.76 -3.24
C LEU A 106 -14.33 -13.83 -2.30
N ALA A 107 -14.62 -12.53 -2.34
CA ALA A 107 -13.99 -11.53 -1.47
C ALA A 107 -14.27 -11.81 0.01
N GLN A 108 -15.54 -11.99 0.39
CA GLN A 108 -15.94 -12.30 1.76
C GLN A 108 -15.24 -13.58 2.25
N SER A 109 -15.30 -14.63 1.43
CA SER A 109 -14.69 -15.92 1.73
C SER A 109 -13.17 -15.82 1.93
N ALA A 110 -12.46 -15.02 1.12
CA ALA A 110 -11.02 -14.79 1.27
C ALA A 110 -10.70 -13.99 2.55
N ILE A 111 -11.44 -12.92 2.80
CA ILE A 111 -11.21 -12.02 3.94
C ILE A 111 -11.47 -12.74 5.26
N ASP A 112 -12.54 -13.54 5.35
CA ASP A 112 -12.85 -14.34 6.55
C ASP A 112 -11.69 -15.28 6.90
N ARG A 113 -11.06 -15.91 5.89
CA ARG A 113 -9.90 -16.80 6.09
C ARG A 113 -8.65 -16.02 6.52
N LEU A 114 -8.42 -14.86 5.95
CA LEU A 114 -7.31 -13.99 6.36
C LEU A 114 -7.49 -13.54 7.80
N VAL A 115 -8.60 -12.88 8.11
CA VAL A 115 -8.84 -12.27 9.42
C VAL A 115 -8.92 -13.32 10.53
N SER A 116 -9.54 -14.47 10.28
CA SER A 116 -9.65 -15.55 11.29
C SER A 116 -8.31 -16.15 11.73
N SER A 117 -7.22 -15.91 10.98
CA SER A 117 -5.89 -16.43 11.29
C SER A 117 -4.81 -15.34 11.35
N ALA A 118 -5.18 -14.07 11.23
CA ALA A 118 -4.26 -12.95 11.14
C ALA A 118 -3.96 -12.31 12.50
N HIS A 119 -2.74 -11.79 12.62
CA HIS A 119 -2.44 -10.73 13.57
C HIS A 119 -2.57 -9.38 12.84
N GLU A 120 -3.62 -8.63 13.16
CA GLU A 120 -3.82 -7.30 12.59
C GLU A 120 -2.97 -6.25 13.31
N LEU A 121 -2.21 -5.47 12.54
CA LEU A 121 -1.36 -4.40 13.04
C LEU A 121 -1.77 -3.09 12.39
N ILE A 122 -2.49 -2.26 13.15
CA ILE A 122 -2.87 -0.91 12.72
C ILE A 122 -1.70 0.03 13.00
N ILE A 123 -1.11 0.59 11.94
CA ILE A 123 -0.01 1.54 12.05
C ILE A 123 -0.54 2.95 11.82
N GLU A 124 -0.69 3.69 12.91
CA GLU A 124 -1.08 5.10 12.92
C GLU A 124 0.15 6.02 12.91
N GLY A 125 0.06 7.18 12.25
CA GLY A 125 1.08 8.23 12.29
C GLY A 125 1.37 8.89 10.94
N ASP A 126 1.92 10.10 10.97
CA ASP A 126 2.24 10.89 9.78
C ASP A 126 3.03 10.09 8.72
N SER A 127 2.76 10.35 7.44
CA SER A 127 3.51 9.71 6.35
C SER A 127 5.02 9.93 6.55
N TYR A 128 5.80 8.84 6.51
CA TYR A 128 7.25 8.90 6.74
C TYR A 128 7.94 9.80 5.68
N GLN A 129 7.29 9.90 4.52
CA GLN A 129 7.61 10.79 3.40
C GLN A 129 7.57 12.28 3.78
N ARG A 130 6.74 12.70 4.74
CA ARG A 130 6.64 14.12 5.16
C ARG A 130 7.86 14.58 5.96
N ARG A 131 8.61 13.64 6.57
CA ARG A 131 9.82 13.93 7.37
C ARG A 131 11.11 14.00 6.56
N GLN A 132 11.11 13.59 5.29
CA GLN A 132 12.31 13.61 4.42
C GLN A 132 12.29 14.70 3.34
N LYS A 133 11.27 15.58 3.30
CA LYS A 133 11.36 16.76 2.43
C LYS A 133 12.48 17.66 2.98
N PRO A 134 13.53 17.98 2.21
CA PRO A 134 14.46 19.04 2.59
C PRO A 134 13.64 20.31 2.74
N THR A 135 13.60 20.87 3.94
CA THR A 135 13.06 22.21 4.18
C THR A 135 14.00 23.17 3.45
N HIS A 136 13.68 23.54 2.21
CA HIS A 136 14.29 24.73 1.63
C HIS A 136 13.80 25.91 2.47
N PRO A 137 14.69 26.66 3.14
CA PRO A 137 14.27 27.87 3.83
C PRO A 137 13.79 28.85 2.76
N THR A 138 12.47 29.11 2.75
CA THR A 138 11.89 30.20 1.99
C THR A 138 12.54 31.48 2.46
N ARG A 139 13.34 32.13 1.59
CA ARG A 139 13.85 33.48 1.85
C ARG A 139 12.64 34.42 1.91
N THR A 140 12.31 34.88 3.12
CA THR A 140 11.38 35.99 3.31
C THR A 140 12.12 37.27 2.92
N ASN A 141 11.68 37.91 1.84
CA ASN A 141 12.14 39.26 1.51
C ASN A 141 11.51 40.22 2.51
N THR A 142 12.33 40.71 3.45
CA THR A 142 11.98 41.81 4.35
C THR A 142 11.93 43.10 3.54
N THR A 143 10.72 43.58 3.22
CA THR A 143 10.55 44.97 2.77
C THR A 143 10.61 45.86 4.01
N THR A 144 11.80 46.39 4.27
CA THR A 144 12.04 47.44 5.27
C THR A 144 11.25 48.68 4.87
N GLY A 145 10.43 49.17 5.80
CA GLY A 145 9.71 50.43 5.64
C GLY A 145 10.66 51.62 5.51
N VAL A 146 10.31 52.54 4.61
CA VAL A 146 10.76 53.93 4.67
C VAL A 146 9.50 54.78 4.75
N SER A 147 9.26 55.31 5.95
CA SER A 147 8.33 56.42 6.16
C SER A 147 8.90 57.66 5.49
N VAL A 148 8.12 58.30 4.63
CA VAL A 148 8.34 59.70 4.28
C VAL A 148 7.09 60.47 4.71
N ASP A 149 7.30 61.25 5.76
CA ASP A 149 6.43 62.27 6.29
C ASP A 149 6.48 63.48 5.36
N GLN A 150 5.34 64.00 4.90
CA GLN A 150 5.25 65.36 4.39
C GLN A 150 3.88 65.95 4.69
N GLN A 151 3.92 66.94 5.57
CA GLN A 151 2.81 67.77 6.04
C GLN A 151 2.31 68.77 4.98
N ASN A 152 1.01 69.08 5.12
CA ASN A 152 0.32 70.37 4.95
C ASN A 152 0.14 71.03 3.57
N GLY A 153 -1.12 71.49 3.35
CA GLY A 153 -1.40 72.74 2.67
C GLY A 153 -2.71 72.80 1.88
N ASP A 154 -3.75 73.35 2.51
CA ASP A 154 -4.89 74.12 1.99
C ASP A 154 -5.13 74.22 0.46
N HIS A 155 -6.39 74.02 0.01
CA HIS A 155 -7.22 75.13 -0.49
C HIS A 155 -8.67 74.72 -0.79
N HIS A 156 -9.56 75.64 -0.38
CA HIS A 156 -10.99 75.73 -0.68
C HIS A 156 -11.27 76.06 -2.16
N ALA A 157 -12.52 75.78 -2.56
CA ALA A 157 -13.33 76.37 -3.63
C ALA A 157 -13.08 75.91 -5.08
N HIS A 158 -14.04 75.20 -5.67
CA HIS A 158 -15.20 75.80 -6.37
C HIS A 158 -16.32 74.78 -6.58
#